data_AF-A0A536WP02-F1
#
_entry.id   AF-A0A536WP02-F1
#
_cell.length_a   1.000
_cell.length_b   1.000
_cell.length_c   1.000
_cell.angle_alpha   90.00
_cell.angle_beta   90.00
_cell.angle_gamma   90.00
#
_symmetry.space_group_name_H-M   'P 1'
#
loop_
_entity.id
_entity.type
_entity.pdbx_description
1 polymer ?
#
loop_
_entity_poly.entity_id
_entity_poly.type
_entity_poly.pdbx_seq_one_letter_code
_entity_poly.pdbx_strand_id
1 'polypeptide(L)'
;MIRQFKGITGHNPCAPRACAALLGGIAGVLLSAAPLVDARITQLQITSRTVAFGGMSFGTVGQYETIVGRASGEVDPNDPLNAIITDIQLAPRNIRGNVEYSMDVVITKPVDMSKGNGTILHDVPNRGAIRSPEMNIGGDANNLGDGFLELQGFTLVDNGWEGDINTGL
;
A
#
# COMPACT_ATOMS: atom_id res chain seq x y z
N MET A 1 -52.97 10.27 -63.14
CA MET A 1 -52.40 10.94 -64.33
C MET A 1 -51.16 10.14 -64.76
N ILE A 2 -51.32 9.30 -65.81
CA ILE A 2 -50.38 8.80 -66.85
C ILE A 2 -48.87 8.76 -66.47
N ARG A 3 -48.13 7.63 -66.47
CA ARG A 3 -47.60 6.78 -67.58
C ARG A 3 -47.06 5.45 -66.95
N GLN A 4 -47.37 4.22 -67.39
CA GLN A 4 -47.02 3.43 -68.60
C GLN A 4 -45.55 2.97 -68.73
N PHE A 5 -45.38 1.77 -69.34
CA PHE A 5 -44.20 0.88 -69.57
C PHE A 5 -43.96 -0.19 -68.48
N LYS A 6 -44.20 -1.51 -68.63
CA LYS A 6 -44.32 -2.55 -69.70
C LYS A 6 -43.01 -3.09 -70.30
N GLY A 7 -42.79 -4.40 -70.07
CA GLY A 7 -41.84 -5.32 -70.76
C GLY A 7 -40.47 -5.41 -70.08
N ILE A 8 -39.81 -6.56 -69.88
CA ILE A 8 -39.64 -7.71 -70.78
C ILE A 8 -39.34 -8.98 -69.96
N THR A 9 -39.87 -10.11 -70.45
CA THR A 9 -39.65 -11.50 -70.05
C THR A 9 -38.29 -12.06 -70.49
N GLY A 10 -37.68 -12.97 -69.71
CA GLY A 10 -36.67 -13.89 -70.26
C GLY A 10 -35.90 -14.77 -69.28
N HIS A 11 -36.18 -16.08 -69.36
CA HIS A 11 -35.30 -17.25 -69.14
C HIS A 11 -34.96 -17.73 -67.71
N ASN A 12 -35.56 -18.89 -67.37
CA ASN A 12 -35.06 -19.94 -66.46
C ASN A 12 -34.00 -20.80 -67.19
N PRO A 13 -33.31 -21.82 -66.59
CA PRO A 13 -32.94 -22.09 -65.19
C PRO A 13 -31.44 -22.49 -65.01
N CYS A 14 -30.92 -22.53 -63.77
CA CYS A 14 -29.95 -23.57 -63.34
C CYS A 14 -29.81 -23.56 -61.79
N ALA A 15 -29.91 -24.72 -61.15
CA ALA A 15 -29.96 -24.93 -59.70
C ALA A 15 -28.57 -25.01 -59.02
N PRO A 16 -28.44 -25.52 -57.77
CA PRO A 16 -28.63 -24.85 -56.48
C PRO A 16 -27.31 -24.78 -55.69
N ARG A 17 -27.24 -23.98 -54.61
CA ARG A 17 -26.28 -24.23 -53.50
C ARG A 17 -26.65 -23.45 -52.23
N ALA A 18 -26.86 -24.21 -51.17
CA ALA A 18 -27.20 -23.75 -49.83
C ALA A 18 -26.05 -22.97 -49.17
N CYS A 19 -26.37 -22.02 -48.29
CA CYS A 19 -25.49 -21.70 -47.16
C CYS A 19 -26.26 -21.07 -45.99
N ALA A 20 -26.13 -21.75 -44.85
CA ALA A 20 -26.47 -21.49 -43.45
C ALA A 20 -27.03 -20.11 -43.01
N ALA A 21 -28.08 -20.18 -42.18
CA ALA A 21 -28.56 -19.10 -41.34
C ALA A 21 -27.58 -18.81 -40.19
N LEU A 22 -27.27 -17.53 -39.96
CA LEU A 22 -26.55 -17.03 -38.79
C LEU A 22 -27.55 -16.58 -37.72
N LEU A 23 -27.66 -17.32 -36.62
CA LEU A 23 -28.22 -16.84 -35.36
C LEU A 23 -27.04 -16.45 -34.46
N GLY A 24 -26.70 -15.16 -34.44
CA GLY A 24 -25.66 -14.61 -33.56
C GLY A 24 -26.21 -14.39 -32.16
N GLY A 25 -25.66 -15.10 -31.18
CA GLY A 25 -26.00 -14.99 -29.76
C GLY A 25 -25.40 -13.73 -29.10
N ILE A 26 -26.16 -13.16 -28.16
CA ILE A 26 -25.72 -12.05 -27.30
C ILE A 26 -24.86 -12.63 -26.18
N ALA A 27 -23.55 -12.36 -26.20
CA ALA A 27 -22.65 -12.66 -25.10
C ALA A 27 -22.75 -11.54 -24.05
N GLY A 28 -23.31 -11.84 -22.88
CA GLY A 28 -23.32 -10.95 -21.73
C GLY A 28 -21.93 -10.88 -21.10
N VAL A 29 -21.35 -9.67 -21.06
CA VAL A 29 -20.10 -9.40 -20.34
C VAL A 29 -20.43 -9.32 -18.85
N LEU A 30 -20.00 -10.30 -18.07
CA LEU A 30 -19.99 -10.22 -16.61
C LEU A 30 -18.84 -9.32 -16.19
N LEU A 31 -19.16 -8.12 -15.71
CA LEU A 31 -18.19 -7.19 -15.15
C LEU A 31 -17.87 -7.64 -13.72
N SER A 32 -16.77 -8.37 -13.55
CA SER A 32 -16.26 -8.77 -12.24
C SER A 32 -15.74 -7.54 -11.51
N ALA A 33 -16.54 -6.97 -10.60
CA ALA A 33 -16.02 -6.04 -9.61
C ALA A 33 -15.18 -6.83 -8.61
N ALA A 34 -13.85 -6.80 -8.75
CA ALA A 34 -12.98 -7.27 -7.68
C ALA A 34 -13.23 -6.40 -6.43
N PRO A 35 -13.41 -6.98 -5.23
CA PRO A 35 -13.40 -6.18 -4.03
C PRO A 35 -12.05 -5.46 -3.93
N LEU A 36 -12.06 -4.18 -3.53
CA LEU A 36 -10.85 -3.48 -3.09
C LEU A 36 -10.27 -4.25 -1.91
N VAL A 37 -9.31 -5.13 -2.18
CA VAL A 37 -8.52 -5.78 -1.13
C VAL A 37 -7.51 -4.75 -0.65
N ASP A 38 -7.73 -4.28 0.55
CA ASP A 38 -6.99 -3.20 1.18
C ASP A 38 -6.38 -3.77 2.45
N ALA A 39 -5.16 -4.30 2.33
CA ALA A 39 -4.34 -4.63 3.50
C ALA A 39 -3.85 -3.30 4.09
N ARG A 40 -4.75 -2.60 4.76
CA ARG A 40 -4.49 -1.25 5.28
C ARG A 40 -4.18 -1.28 6.75
N ILE A 41 -3.26 -0.41 7.15
CA ILE A 41 -3.28 0.16 8.49
C ILE A 41 -4.67 0.80 8.67
N THR A 42 -5.45 0.28 9.60
CA THR A 42 -6.81 0.73 9.90
C THR A 42 -6.81 1.86 10.93
N GLN A 43 -5.76 1.97 11.74
CA GLN A 43 -5.63 3.01 12.74
C GLN A 43 -4.15 3.30 13.05
N LEU A 44 -3.82 4.59 13.23
CA LEU A 44 -2.58 5.02 13.86
C LEU A 44 -2.92 5.81 15.13
N GLN A 45 -2.62 5.25 16.29
CA GLN A 45 -2.79 5.91 17.57
C GLN A 45 -1.47 6.55 18.00
N ILE A 46 -1.41 7.87 18.05
CA ILE A 46 -0.25 8.60 18.60
C ILE A 46 -0.34 8.59 20.12
N THR A 47 0.71 8.10 20.77
CA THR A 47 0.81 8.03 22.24
C THR A 47 1.72 9.11 22.81
N SER A 48 2.72 9.57 22.06
CA SER A 48 3.65 10.62 22.50
C SER A 48 4.18 11.45 21.34
N ARG A 49 4.56 12.69 21.65
CA ARG A 49 5.33 13.61 20.79
C ARG A 49 6.37 14.32 21.64
N THR A 50 7.63 14.26 21.23
CA THR A 50 8.75 14.87 21.96
C THR A 50 9.69 15.60 21.01
N VAL A 51 10.43 16.58 21.53
CA VAL A 51 11.53 17.20 20.78
C VAL A 51 12.64 16.16 20.62
N ALA A 52 13.09 15.94 19.39
CA ALA A 52 14.17 14.99 19.10
C ALA A 52 15.55 15.62 19.32
N PHE A 53 16.56 14.77 19.50
CA PHE A 53 17.97 15.15 19.49
C PHE A 53 18.33 16.34 20.40
N GLY A 54 17.69 16.44 21.57
CA GLY A 54 17.92 17.55 22.52
C GLY A 54 17.58 18.95 21.98
N GLY A 55 16.80 19.06 20.90
CA GLY A 55 16.44 20.33 20.28
C GLY A 55 17.49 20.89 19.30
N MET A 56 18.46 20.07 18.88
CA MET A 56 19.40 20.44 17.83
C MET A 56 18.66 20.83 16.53
N SER A 57 19.22 21.81 15.83
CA SER A 57 18.71 22.28 14.54
C SER A 57 19.68 21.88 13.43
N PHE A 58 19.15 21.33 12.34
CA PHE A 58 19.93 20.79 11.23
C PHE A 58 19.83 21.70 10.01
N GLY A 59 20.87 22.50 9.77
CA GLY A 59 20.98 23.38 8.61
C GLY A 59 19.70 24.18 8.33
N THR A 60 19.21 24.10 7.09
CA THR A 60 17.95 24.74 6.68
C THR A 60 16.70 23.92 7.00
N VAL A 61 16.84 22.64 7.36
CA VAL A 61 15.73 21.73 7.70
C VAL A 61 15.10 22.12 9.03
N GLY A 62 15.93 22.48 10.02
CA GLY A 62 15.48 22.93 11.34
C GLY A 62 15.49 21.81 12.39
N GLN A 63 14.64 21.96 13.41
CA GLN A 63 14.51 20.98 14.50
C GLN A 63 13.64 19.79 14.08
N TYR A 64 13.80 18.69 14.82
CA TYR A 64 13.05 17.46 14.65
C TYR A 64 12.15 17.18 15.86
N GLU A 65 11.05 16.47 15.62
CA GLU A 65 10.21 15.84 16.67
C GLU A 65 10.19 14.33 16.48
N THR A 66 10.07 13.60 17.58
CA THR A 66 9.81 12.16 17.60
C THR A 66 8.37 11.92 18.02
N ILE A 67 7.65 11.13 17.21
CA ILE A 67 6.28 10.71 17.43
C ILE A 67 6.30 9.23 17.72
N VAL A 68 5.71 8.81 18.83
CA VAL A 68 5.54 7.40 19.18
C VAL A 68 4.06 7.05 19.07
N GLY A 69 3.77 5.87 18.55
CA GLY A 69 2.41 5.40 18.42
C GLY A 69 2.28 3.90 18.19
N ARG A 70 1.04 3.47 18.03
CA ARG A 70 0.67 2.10 17.66
C ARG A 70 -0.15 2.11 16.38
N ALA A 71 0.32 1.39 15.38
CA ALA A 71 -0.38 1.16 14.14
C ALA A 71 -1.12 -0.18 14.21
N SER A 72 -2.42 -0.18 13.91
CA SER A 72 -3.26 -1.38 13.81
C SER A 72 -3.67 -1.57 12.37
N GLY A 73 -3.75 -2.82 11.92
CA GLY A 73 -4.12 -3.16 10.55
C GLY A 73 -4.80 -4.51 10.45
N GLU A 74 -5.22 -4.83 9.23
CA GLU A 74 -5.92 -6.06 8.89
C GLU A 74 -5.38 -6.64 7.58
N VAL A 75 -5.37 -7.97 7.47
CA VAL A 75 -5.08 -8.68 6.21
C VAL A 75 -6.16 -9.72 5.92
N ASP A 76 -6.53 -9.87 4.64
CA ASP A 76 -7.41 -10.96 4.21
C ASP A 76 -6.59 -12.26 4.13
N PRO A 77 -6.90 -13.28 4.93
CA PRO A 77 -6.20 -14.55 4.86
C PRO A 77 -6.39 -15.28 3.53
N ASN A 78 -7.43 -14.96 2.76
CA ASN A 78 -7.73 -15.62 1.48
C ASN A 78 -7.12 -14.90 0.26
N ASP A 79 -6.48 -13.75 0.45
CA ASP A 79 -5.72 -13.09 -0.61
C ASP A 79 -4.52 -13.98 -0.99
N PRO A 80 -4.37 -14.39 -2.26
CA PRO A 80 -3.23 -15.15 -2.72
C PRO A 80 -1.86 -14.52 -2.39
N LEU A 81 -1.79 -13.18 -2.28
CA LEU A 81 -0.56 -12.47 -1.90
C LEU A 81 -0.19 -12.69 -0.43
N ASN A 82 -1.17 -12.97 0.43
CA ASN A 82 -0.97 -13.24 1.85
C ASN A 82 -0.75 -14.73 2.15
N ALA A 83 -0.88 -15.62 1.15
CA ALA A 83 -0.74 -17.06 1.34
C ALA A 83 0.67 -17.50 1.79
N ILE A 84 1.67 -16.63 1.63
CA ILE A 84 3.05 -16.86 2.12
C ILE A 84 3.17 -16.71 3.64
N ILE A 85 2.21 -16.06 4.30
CA ILE A 85 2.21 -15.85 5.74
C ILE A 85 1.86 -17.17 6.42
N THR A 86 2.82 -17.73 7.15
CA THR A 86 2.64 -18.98 7.90
C THR A 86 1.46 -18.88 8.86
N ASP A 87 0.65 -19.95 8.89
CA ASP A 87 -0.50 -20.11 9.77
C ASP A 87 -1.60 -19.03 9.65
N ILE A 88 -1.58 -18.19 8.61
CA ILE A 88 -2.58 -17.12 8.43
C ILE A 88 -4.02 -17.66 8.37
N GLN A 89 -4.20 -18.90 7.89
CA GLN A 89 -5.51 -19.55 7.85
C GLN A 89 -6.02 -19.97 9.23
N LEU A 90 -5.13 -20.18 10.20
CA LEU A 90 -5.41 -20.61 11.56
C LEU A 90 -5.63 -19.42 12.51
N ALA A 91 -5.22 -18.21 12.11
CA ALA A 91 -5.33 -17.02 12.93
C ALA A 91 -6.79 -16.63 13.20
N PRO A 92 -7.12 -16.09 14.40
CA PRO A 92 -8.42 -15.52 14.68
C PRO A 92 -8.82 -14.44 13.67
N ARG A 93 -10.09 -14.42 13.30
CA ARG A 93 -10.65 -13.48 12.32
C ARG A 93 -11.67 -12.57 12.97
N ASN A 94 -11.68 -11.30 12.59
CA ASN A 94 -12.70 -10.35 13.02
C ASN A 94 -14.03 -10.57 12.28
N ILE A 95 -15.05 -9.76 12.60
CA ILE A 95 -16.39 -9.85 12.00
C ILE A 95 -16.39 -9.64 10.46
N ARG A 96 -15.32 -9.03 9.91
CA ARG A 96 -15.13 -8.84 8.47
C ARG A 96 -14.43 -10.03 7.80
N GLY A 97 -13.97 -11.01 8.58
CA GLY A 97 -13.24 -12.18 8.08
C GLY A 97 -11.74 -11.96 7.93
N ASN A 98 -11.21 -10.81 8.35
CA ASN A 98 -9.79 -10.48 8.27
C ASN A 98 -9.03 -10.87 9.54
N VAL A 99 -7.72 -11.09 9.40
CA VAL A 99 -6.78 -11.26 10.52
C VAL A 99 -6.30 -9.88 10.96
N GLU A 100 -6.43 -9.56 12.24
CA GLU A 100 -6.00 -8.29 12.83
C GLU A 100 -4.55 -8.38 13.33
N TYR A 101 -3.78 -7.32 13.11
CA TYR A 101 -2.42 -7.17 13.63
C TYR A 101 -2.21 -5.74 14.14
N SER A 102 -1.17 -5.57 14.96
CA SER A 102 -0.74 -4.22 15.38
C SER A 102 0.73 -4.21 15.75
N MET A 103 1.37 -3.07 15.53
CA MET A 103 2.79 -2.83 15.76
C MET A 103 3.01 -1.45 16.37
N ASP A 104 4.05 -1.33 17.19
CA ASP A 104 4.51 -0.02 17.63
C ASP A 104 5.27 0.65 16.48
N VAL A 105 5.20 1.98 16.43
CA VAL A 105 5.88 2.81 15.43
C VAL A 105 6.51 4.01 16.09
N VAL A 106 7.71 4.36 15.64
CA VAL A 106 8.41 5.60 15.99
C VAL A 106 8.70 6.36 14.70
N ILE A 107 8.33 7.63 14.66
CA ILE A 107 8.50 8.51 13.51
C ILE A 107 9.29 9.73 13.99
N THR A 108 10.51 9.89 13.53
CA THR A 108 11.35 11.06 13.80
C THR A 108 11.44 11.91 12.53
N LYS A 109 10.88 13.11 12.57
CA LYS A 109 10.70 13.96 11.37
C LYS A 109 11.05 15.43 11.65
N PRO A 110 11.31 16.23 10.60
CA PRO A 110 11.34 17.69 10.74
C PRO A 110 10.06 18.21 11.39
N VAL A 111 10.17 19.18 12.30
CA VAL A 111 9.01 19.87 12.87
C VAL A 111 8.22 20.55 11.75
N ASP A 112 8.91 21.25 10.86
CA ASP A 112 8.35 21.84 9.64
C ASP A 112 8.55 20.89 8.45
N MET A 113 7.49 20.17 8.09
CA MET A 113 7.54 19.20 7.00
C MET A 113 7.76 19.82 5.62
N SER A 114 7.55 21.13 5.44
CA SER A 114 7.87 21.80 4.17
C SER A 114 9.38 21.88 3.90
N LYS A 115 10.20 21.64 4.94
CA LYS A 115 11.66 21.66 4.89
C LYS A 115 12.30 20.27 4.86
N GLY A 116 11.49 19.21 4.95
CA GLY A 116 11.96 17.85 4.73
C GLY A 116 12.21 17.57 3.24
N ASN A 117 12.92 16.49 2.94
CA ASN A 117 13.20 16.07 1.55
C ASN A 117 12.09 15.18 0.94
N GLY A 118 11.00 14.96 1.67
CA GLY A 118 9.88 14.13 1.22
C GLY A 118 10.18 12.63 1.16
N THR A 119 11.32 12.18 1.70
CA THR A 119 11.74 10.77 1.68
C THR A 119 11.70 10.18 3.07
N ILE A 120 11.18 8.96 3.16
CA ILE A 120 11.21 8.15 4.38
C ILE A 120 12.43 7.24 4.30
N LEU A 121 13.19 7.23 5.39
CA LEU A 121 14.10 6.14 5.69
C LEU A 121 13.39 5.25 6.71
N HIS A 122 13.11 4.01 6.30
CA HIS A 122 12.35 3.06 7.09
C HIS A 122 13.27 1.94 7.57
N ASP A 123 13.40 1.80 8.88
CA ASP A 123 14.08 0.69 9.52
C ASP A 123 13.09 -0.31 10.12
N VAL A 124 13.43 -1.58 9.98
CA VAL A 124 12.72 -2.71 10.60
C VAL A 124 13.69 -3.34 11.58
N PRO A 125 13.74 -2.84 12.82
CA PRO A 125 14.81 -3.18 13.74
C PRO A 125 14.82 -4.68 14.07
N ASN A 126 16.01 -5.27 13.96
CA ASN A 126 16.25 -6.65 14.34
C ASN A 126 16.42 -6.74 15.86
N ARG A 127 15.42 -7.34 16.52
CA ARG A 127 15.31 -7.48 17.98
C ARG A 127 15.01 -6.19 18.76
N GLY A 128 14.22 -5.30 18.16
CA GLY A 128 13.93 -3.98 18.74
C GLY A 128 15.15 -3.05 18.73
N ALA A 129 15.07 -1.99 19.52
CA ALA A 129 15.92 -0.79 19.49
C ALA A 129 15.80 0.01 18.19
N ILE A 130 15.69 1.34 18.31
CA ILE A 130 15.75 2.26 17.17
C ILE A 130 17.20 2.32 16.65
N ARG A 131 17.41 1.92 15.40
CA ARG A 131 18.75 1.88 14.77
C ARG A 131 18.91 2.91 13.65
N SER A 132 17.86 3.64 13.30
CA SER A 132 17.92 4.65 12.24
C SER A 132 19.07 5.67 12.39
N PRO A 133 19.52 6.10 13.60
CA PRO A 133 20.72 6.93 13.75
C PRO A 133 22.04 6.25 13.36
N GLU A 134 22.13 4.92 13.37
CA GLU A 134 23.36 4.17 13.01
C GLU A 134 23.72 4.31 11.52
N MET A 135 22.78 4.81 10.71
CA MET A 135 23.00 5.07 9.29
C MET A 135 23.71 6.42 9.04
N ASN A 136 23.84 7.27 10.06
CA ASN A 136 24.76 8.41 10.05
C ASN A 136 26.21 7.94 10.28
N ILE A 137 27.18 8.65 9.72
CA ILE A 137 28.60 8.27 9.92
C ILE A 137 28.97 8.54 11.38
N GLY A 138 29.40 7.47 12.07
CA GLY A 138 29.73 7.53 13.49
C GLY A 138 28.51 7.57 14.42
N GLY A 139 27.31 7.30 13.88
CA GLY A 139 26.09 7.16 14.66
C GLY A 139 26.01 5.80 15.38
N ASP A 140 25.36 5.81 16.53
CA ASP A 140 24.98 4.62 17.30
C ASP A 140 23.62 4.85 18.00
N ALA A 141 23.15 3.90 18.79
CA ALA A 141 21.86 3.99 19.48
C ALA A 141 21.71 5.23 20.42
N ASN A 142 22.81 5.84 20.84
CA ASN A 142 22.83 6.99 21.76
C ASN A 142 23.50 8.24 21.16
N ASN A 143 24.09 8.12 19.97
CA ASN A 143 24.84 9.18 19.31
C ASN A 143 24.36 9.35 17.87
N LEU A 144 24.03 10.58 17.49
CA LEU A 144 23.56 10.88 16.13
C LEU A 144 24.67 10.80 15.07
N GLY A 145 25.94 10.76 15.48
CA GLY A 145 27.06 10.80 14.55
C GLY A 145 27.17 12.15 13.85
N ASP A 146 27.38 12.13 12.54
CA ASP A 146 27.47 13.34 11.71
C ASP A 146 26.13 14.02 11.40
N GLY A 147 25.00 13.38 11.72
CA GLY A 147 23.65 13.92 11.50
C GLY A 147 23.31 14.12 10.02
N PHE A 148 23.95 13.38 9.12
CA PHE A 148 23.74 13.53 7.67
C PHE A 148 22.27 13.39 7.28
N LEU A 149 21.56 12.40 7.80
CA LEU A 149 20.15 12.14 7.48
C LEU A 149 19.26 13.33 7.86
N GLU A 150 19.50 13.93 9.02
CA GLU A 150 18.75 15.08 9.52
C GLU A 150 19.09 16.35 8.73
N LEU A 151 20.37 16.53 8.38
CA LEU A 151 20.82 17.62 7.50
C LEU A 151 20.20 17.52 6.10
N GLN A 152 19.95 16.31 5.61
CA GLN A 152 19.28 16.08 4.34
C GLN A 152 17.75 16.12 4.44
N GLY A 153 17.16 16.19 5.64
CA GLY A 153 15.71 16.33 5.80
C GLY A 153 14.92 15.04 5.69
N PHE A 154 15.52 13.87 5.92
CA PHE A 154 14.80 12.59 5.92
C PHE A 154 13.79 12.53 7.07
N THR A 155 12.71 11.78 6.86
CA THR A 155 11.85 11.28 7.94
C THR A 155 12.28 9.86 8.28
N LEU A 156 12.69 9.64 9.51
CA LEU A 156 13.06 8.32 10.01
C LEU A 156 11.81 7.63 10.55
N VAL A 157 11.57 6.39 10.14
CA VAL A 157 10.45 5.58 10.61
C VAL A 157 10.99 4.24 11.06
N ASP A 158 10.60 3.79 12.25
CA ASP A 158 10.96 2.52 12.82
C ASP A 158 9.67 1.79 13.25
N ASN A 159 9.52 0.50 12.94
CA ASN A 159 8.35 -0.28 13.38
C ASN A 159 8.71 -1.62 14.04
N GLY A 160 7.96 -2.00 15.07
CA GLY A 160 8.13 -3.30 15.72
C GLY A 160 7.58 -4.43 14.85
N TRP A 161 8.16 -5.62 14.97
CA TRP A 161 7.65 -6.82 14.29
C TRP A 161 7.78 -8.10 15.14
N GLU A 162 8.70 -8.15 16.09
CA GLU A 162 8.97 -9.31 16.93
C GLU A 162 8.10 -9.27 18.20
N GLY A 163 7.18 -10.24 18.35
CA GLY A 163 6.15 -10.23 19.38
C GLY A 163 6.57 -10.76 20.76
N ASP A 164 7.76 -11.37 20.87
CA ASP A 164 8.31 -11.94 22.11
C ASP A 164 9.29 -11.01 22.83
N ILE A 165 9.39 -9.75 22.39
CA ILE A 165 10.26 -8.73 22.99
C ILE A 165 9.49 -7.84 23.97
N ASN A 166 9.96 -7.79 25.22
CA ASN A 166 9.34 -6.99 26.29
C ASN A 166 9.96 -5.59 26.45
N THR A 167 11.05 -5.29 25.75
CA THR A 167 11.74 -3.99 25.83
C THR A 167 11.13 -2.93 24.92
N GLY A 168 10.13 -3.30 24.10
CA GLY A 168 9.49 -2.43 23.12
C GLY A 168 10.21 -2.41 21.76
N LEU A 169 9.77 -1.46 20.91
CA LEU A 169 10.65 -0.87 19.89
C LEU A 169 11.84 -0.20 20.55
#